data_AF-A0A1J4LY69-F1
#
_entry.id   AF-A0A1J4LY69-F1
#
_cell.length_a   1.000
_cell.length_b   1.000
_cell.length_c   1.000
_cell.angle_alpha   90.00
_cell.angle_beta   90.00
_cell.angle_gamma   90.00
#
_symmetry.space_group_name_H-M   'P 1'
#
loop_
_entity.id
_entity.type
_entity.pdbx_description
1 polymer ?
#
loop_
_entity_poly.entity_id
_entity_poly.type
_entity_poly.pdbx_seq_one_letter_code
_entity_poly.pdbx_strand_id
1 'polypeptide(L)' 'MEIDDVQGMEGNVLVENSDRAEVSFEFDEIDYAGDENALVEGERLTVIFTTDAGASVEQEVRIPTTIVEDDSVRL' A
#
# COMPACT_ATOMS: atom_id res chain seq x y z
N MET A 1 5.19 -0.66 -8.67
CA MET A 1 4.92 -1.57 -7.53
C MET A 1 6.18 -2.37 -7.23
N GLU A 2 6.66 -2.26 -6.00
CA GLU A 2 7.86 -2.93 -5.49
C GLU A 2 7.51 -3.76 -4.24
N ILE A 3 8.20 -4.88 -4.04
CA ILE A 3 8.05 -5.74 -2.86
C ILE A 3 9.44 -5.94 -2.27
N ASP A 4 9.62 -5.52 -1.03
CA ASP A 4 10.87 -5.64 -0.30
C ASP A 4 10.76 -6.64 0.84
N ASP A 5 11.80 -7.45 1.01
CA ASP A 5 11.93 -8.33 2.17
C ASP A 5 12.26 -7.48 3.41
N VAL A 6 11.32 -7.45 4.35
CA VAL A 6 11.54 -6.84 5.66
C VAL A 6 12.10 -7.87 6.62
N GLN A 7 11.58 -9.11 6.56
CA GLN A 7 12.03 -10.22 7.38
C GLN A 7 11.55 -11.56 6.82
N GLY A 8 12.49 -12.43 6.45
CA GLY A 8 12.23 -13.87 6.30
C GLY A 8 11.55 -14.27 5.00
N MET A 9 11.40 -13.36 4.04
CA MET A 9 10.76 -13.66 2.76
C MET A 9 11.65 -14.56 1.89
N GLU A 10 11.11 -15.70 1.44
CA GLU A 10 11.77 -16.56 0.45
C GLU A 10 11.26 -16.21 -0.95
N GLY A 11 12.03 -15.40 -1.69
CA GLY A 11 11.56 -14.87 -2.96
C GLY A 11 10.49 -13.81 -2.73
N ASN A 12 9.28 -13.99 -3.27
CA ASN A 12 8.11 -13.12 -3.03
C ASN A 12 7.01 -13.86 -2.24
N VAL A 13 7.39 -14.83 -1.41
CA VAL A 13 6.46 -15.69 -0.68
C VAL A 13 6.76 -15.61 0.81
N LEU A 14 5.73 -15.32 1.61
CA LEU A 14 5.77 -15.43 3.06
C LEU A 14 5.46 -16.88 3.45
N VAL A 15 6.40 -17.56 4.09
CA VAL A 15 6.32 -19.00 4.39
C VAL A 15 5.99 -19.20 5.87
N GLU A 16 6.57 -18.40 6.75
CA GLU A 16 6.36 -18.43 8.19
C GLU A 16 5.46 -17.27 8.67
N ASN A 17 4.81 -17.44 9.83
CA ASN A 17 3.93 -16.41 10.40
C ASN A 17 4.70 -15.16 10.88
N SER A 18 6.01 -15.31 11.12
CA SER A 18 6.91 -14.22 11.47
C SER A 18 7.33 -13.38 10.26
N ASP A 19 7.12 -13.85 9.03
CA ASP A 19 7.65 -13.19 7.85
C ASP A 19 6.95 -11.86 7.61
N ARG A 20 7.70 -10.87 7.13
CA ARG A 20 7.22 -9.53 6.82
C ARG A 20 7.81 -9.10 5.49
N ALA A 21 6.97 -8.54 4.63
CA ALA A 21 7.36 -7.86 3.42
C ALA A 21 6.73 -6.47 3.40
N GLU A 22 7.45 -5.51 2.81
CA GLU A 22 6.92 -4.19 2.48
C GLU A 22 6.42 -4.22 1.04
N VAL A 23 5.25 -3.65 0.81
CA VAL A 23 4.68 -3.49 -0.53
C VAL A 23 4.52 -2.01 -0.79
N SER A 24 5.27 -1.50 -1.75
CA SER A 24 5.32 -0.09 -2.11
C SER A 24 4.66 0.13 -3.47
N PHE A 25 3.75 1.09 -3.52
CA PHE A 25 3.05 1.48 -4.74
C PHE A 25 3.03 3.00 -4.86
N GLU A 26 3.34 3.46 -6.07
CA GLU A 26 3.30 4.87 -6.43
C GLU A 26 1.97 5.12 -7.17
N PHE A 27 1.27 6.19 -6.79
CA PHE A 27 -0.07 6.48 -7.30
C PHE A 27 -0.04 7.12 -8.69
N ASP A 28 1.09 7.67 -9.10
CA ASP A 28 1.30 8.23 -10.44
C ASP A 28 1.34 7.15 -11.54
N GLU A 29 1.79 5.94 -11.19
CA GLU A 29 1.83 4.76 -12.07
C GLU A 29 0.52 3.96 -12.09
N ILE A 30 -0.42 4.22 -11.17
CA ILE A 30 -1.73 3.54 -11.12
C ILE A 30 -2.74 4.40 -11.88
N ASP A 31 -3.37 3.82 -12.91
CA ASP A 31 -4.42 4.47 -13.70
C ASP A 31 -5.71 4.62 -12.85
N TYR A 32 -5.66 5.53 -11.89
CA TYR A 32 -6.76 5.91 -11.02
C TYR A 32 -7.63 6.91 -11.77
N ALA A 33 -8.48 6.39 -12.66
CA ALA A 33 -9.61 7.06 -13.29
C ALA A 33 -9.58 8.61 -13.40
N GLY A 34 -8.74 9.14 -14.29
CA GLY A 34 -8.94 10.44 -14.94
C GLY A 34 -7.98 11.55 -14.53
N ASP A 35 -7.11 11.96 -15.46
CA ASP A 35 -6.31 13.21 -15.61
C ASP A 35 -5.58 13.83 -14.39
N GLU A 36 -5.72 13.29 -13.19
CA GLU A 36 -5.19 13.84 -11.93
C GLU A 36 -4.80 12.73 -10.96
N ASN A 37 -3.90 11.81 -11.38
CA ASN A 37 -3.33 10.66 -10.63
C ASN A 37 -2.65 10.99 -9.27
N ALA A 38 -2.92 12.15 -8.68
CA ALA A 38 -2.44 12.56 -7.38
C ALA A 38 -3.55 12.42 -6.34
N LEU A 39 -3.23 11.78 -5.21
CA LEU A 39 -4.10 11.79 -4.03
C LEU A 39 -4.34 13.23 -3.56
N VAL A 40 -5.60 13.58 -3.30
CA VAL A 40 -5.99 14.91 -2.84
C VAL A 40 -6.16 14.94 -1.32
N GLU A 41 -5.86 16.09 -0.73
CA GLU A 41 -6.05 16.35 0.69
C GLU A 41 -7.48 16.01 1.17
N GLY A 42 -7.57 15.25 2.26
CA GLY A 42 -8.86 14.84 2.84
C GLY A 42 -9.52 13.64 2.16
N GLU A 43 -8.89 13.03 1.16
CA GLU A 43 -9.39 11.80 0.54
C GLU A 43 -9.27 10.57 1.46
N ARG A 44 -10.04 9.53 1.10
CA ARG A 44 -10.01 8.23 1.76
C ARG A 44 -9.66 7.18 0.73
N LEU A 45 -8.60 6.43 1.03
CA LEU A 45 -8.18 5.29 0.26
C LEU A 45 -8.56 4.02 1.03
N THR A 46 -9.09 3.03 0.31
CA THR A 46 -9.29 1.69 0.84
C THR A 46 -8.35 0.75 0.10
N VAL A 47 -7.49 0.06 0.83
CA VAL A 47 -6.58 -0.95 0.30
C VAL A 47 -7.10 -2.32 0.70
N ILE A 48 -7.25 -3.21 -0.28
CA ILE A 48 -7.69 -4.59 -0.05
C ILE A 48 -6.60 -5.52 -0.56
N PHE A 49 -5.91 -6.19 0.37
CA PHE A 49 -4.95 -7.24 0.04
C PHE A 49 -5.68 -8.56 -0.05
N THR A 50 -5.64 -9.22 -1.20
CA THR A 50 -6.22 -10.55 -1.40
C THR A 50 -5.11 -11.54 -1.75
N THR A 51 -5.04 -12.61 -0.98
CA THR A 51 -4.13 -13.73 -1.24
C THR A 51 -4.72 -14.66 -2.31
N ASP A 52 -3.87 -15.42 -3.01
CA ASP A 52 -4.31 -16.41 -4.02
C ASP A 52 -5.26 -17.48 -3.45
N ALA A 53 -5.14 -17.77 -2.15
CA ALA A 53 -6.03 -18.68 -1.45
C ALA A 53 -7.43 -18.08 -1.18
N GLY A 54 -7.65 -16.82 -1.53
CA GLY A 54 -8.93 -16.11 -1.41
C GLY A 54 -9.18 -15.46 -0.05
N ALA A 55 -8.18 -15.40 0.84
CA ALA A 55 -8.27 -14.61 2.06
C ALA A 55 -7.98 -13.14 1.75
N SER A 56 -8.81 -12.23 2.25
CA SER A 56 -8.67 -10.78 2.05
C SER A 56 -8.55 -10.02 3.37
N VAL A 57 -7.73 -8.97 3.38
CA VAL A 57 -7.61 -8.00 4.46
C VAL A 57 -7.87 -6.61 3.88
N GLU A 58 -8.73 -5.84 4.54
CA GLU A 58 -9.08 -4.47 4.16
C GLU A 58 -8.47 -3.49 5.15
N GLN A 59 -7.91 -2.39 4.64
CA GLN A 59 -7.38 -1.29 5.44
C GLN A 59 -7.81 0.05 4.84
N GLU A 60 -8.36 0.93 5.69
CA GLU A 60 -8.68 2.31 5.32
C GLU A 60 -7.49 3.22 5.65
N VAL A 61 -7.07 4.03 4.68
CA VAL A 61 -6.03 5.06 4.80
C VAL A 61 -6.69 6.42 4.58
N ARG A 62 -6.40 7.37 5.47
CA ARG A 62 -6.93 8.74 5.40
C ARG A 62 -5.83 9.68 4.98
N ILE A 63 -6.03 10.37 3.87
CA ILE A 63 -5.12 11.41 3.41
C ILE A 63 -5.38 12.66 4.25
N PRO A 64 -4.38 13.18 4.97
CA PRO A 64 -4.56 14.38 5.78
C PRO A 64 -5.06 15.57 4.96
N THR A 65 -5.74 16.51 5.61
CA THR A 65 -6.21 17.77 5.00
C THR A 65 -5.12 18.86 4.96
N THR A 66 -3.89 18.50 5.29
CA THR A 66 -2.72 19.38 5.30
C THR A 66 -1.51 18.49 5.02
N ILE A 67 -0.95 18.61 3.82
CA ILE A 67 0.29 17.94 3.44
C ILE A 67 1.44 18.86 3.86
N VAL A 68 2.19 18.44 4.87
CA VAL A 68 3.52 19.01 5.14
C VAL A 68 4.50 18.20 4.29
N GLU A 69 5.44 18.86 3.60
CA GLU A 69 6.28 18.29 2.53
C GLU A 69 7.12 17.02 2.89
N ASP A 70 7.06 16.52 4.13
CA ASP A 70 7.84 15.40 4.66
C ASP A 70 7.02 14.22 5.25
N ASP A 71 5.68 14.23 5.22
CA ASP A 71 4.88 13.20 5.92
C ASP A 71 4.57 11.96 5.04
N SER A 72 5.44 10.94 5.12
CA SER A 72 5.10 9.58 4.70
C SER A 72 4.15 8.92 5.72
N VAL A 73 3.02 8.38 5.28
CA VAL A 73 2.15 7.57 6.15
C VAL A 73 2.71 6.15 6.22
N ARG A 74 3.05 5.67 7.43
CA ARG A 74 3.52 4.30 7.70
C ARG A 74 2.51 3.58 8.61
N LEU A 75 2.17 2.32 8.30
CA LEU A 75 1.20 1.50 9.04
C LEU A 75 1.84 0.23 9.59
#